data_AF-A0A8U0V0K0-F1
#
_entry.id   AF-A0A8U0V0K0-F1
#
_cell.length_a   1.000
_cell.length_b   1.000
_cell.length_c   1.000
_cell.angle_alpha   90.00
_cell.angle_beta   90.00
_cell.angle_gamma   90.00
#
_symmetry.space_group_name_H-M   'P 1'
#
loop_
_entity.id
_entity.type
_entity.pdbx_description
1 polymer ?
#
loop_
_entity_poly.entity_id
_entity_poly.type
_entity_poly.pdbx_seq_one_letter_code
_entity_poly.pdbx_strand_id
1 'polypeptide(L)'
;MSSPKTFRIKRFPAKKQKLNRPIPQWIRTKTGNKIRYNSMRRCWRRTRLGLEGVTYHAMTHLTGTHIYLSCVKIMCSILVTL
;
A
#
# COMPACT_ATOMS: atom_id res chain seq x y z
N MET A 1 13.16 17.56 17.15
CA MET A 1 13.34 16.73 15.94
C MET A 1 12.48 15.47 16.05
N SER A 2 11.99 14.94 14.93
CA SER A 2 11.32 13.63 14.91
C SER A 2 12.34 12.51 15.09
N SER A 3 11.94 11.39 15.71
CA SER A 3 12.77 10.20 15.88
C SER A 3 13.41 9.72 14.55
N PRO A 4 14.66 9.21 14.56
CA PRO A 4 15.31 8.65 13.37
C PRO A 4 14.49 7.50 12.79
N LYS A 5 14.00 7.68 11.56
CA LYS A 5 13.26 6.66 10.81
C LYS A 5 14.01 6.28 9.54
N THR A 6 13.90 5.03 9.13
CA THR A 6 14.45 4.53 7.86
C THR A 6 13.75 5.18 6.67
N PHE A 7 14.41 5.21 5.51
CA PHE A 7 13.87 5.80 4.28
C PHE A 7 12.55 5.13 3.83
N ARG A 8 12.46 3.79 3.97
CA ARG A 8 11.24 3.03 3.64
C ARG A 8 10.03 3.49 4.45
N ILE A 9 10.21 3.68 5.76
CA ILE A 9 9.15 4.17 6.66
C ILE A 9 8.78 5.61 6.35
N LYS A 10 9.75 6.47 5.98
CA LYS A 10 9.52 7.88 5.61
C LYS A 10 8.73 8.04 4.31
N ARG A 11 8.83 7.09 3.36
CA ARG A 11 8.14 7.17 2.06
C ARG A 11 6.61 7.16 2.19
N PHE A 12 6.06 6.35 3.11
CA PHE A 12 4.62 6.23 3.31
C PHE A 12 3.94 7.54 3.75
N PRO A 13 4.34 8.19 4.87
CA PRO A 13 3.75 9.45 5.30
C PRO A 13 3.98 10.56 4.28
N ALA A 14 5.12 10.59 3.57
CA ALA A 14 5.36 11.55 2.50
C ALA A 14 4.34 11.42 1.35
N LYS A 15 4.04 10.18 0.91
CA LYS A 15 3.00 9.94 -0.10
C LYS A 15 1.62 10.36 0.40
N LYS A 16 1.26 9.99 1.63
CA LYS A 16 -0.04 10.36 2.22
C LYS A 16 -0.19 11.87 2.41
N GLN A 17 0.90 12.59 2.70
CA GLN A 17 0.89 14.05 2.77
C GLN A 17 0.60 14.67 1.40
N LYS A 18 1.25 14.19 0.33
CA LYS A 18 1.01 14.67 -1.05
C LYS A 18 -0.42 14.44 -1.54
N LEU A 19 -1.05 13.32 -1.14
CA LEU A 19 -2.43 13.00 -1.52
C LEU A 19 -3.48 13.85 -0.78
N ASN A 20 -3.14 14.40 0.39
CA ASN A 20 -4.08 15.15 1.23
C ASN A 20 -4.28 16.61 0.78
N ARG A 21 -4.53 16.82 -0.51
CA ARG A 21 -4.69 18.13 -1.15
C ARG A 21 -6.14 18.38 -1.60
N PRO A 22 -6.60 19.64 -1.67
CA PRO A 22 -7.89 19.98 -2.26
C PRO A 22 -7.90 19.72 -3.78
N ILE A 23 -9.09 19.63 -4.36
CA ILE A 23 -9.25 19.44 -5.80
C ILE A 23 -8.91 20.75 -6.53
N PRO A 24 -8.07 20.69 -7.59
CA PRO A 24 -7.78 21.84 -8.44
C PRO A 24 -9.04 22.42 -9.11
N GLN A 25 -9.09 23.75 -9.24
CA GLN A 25 -10.26 24.45 -9.77
C GLN A 25 -10.64 24.03 -11.20
N TRP A 26 -9.66 23.84 -12.08
CA TRP A 26 -9.90 23.45 -13.47
C TRP A 26 -10.58 22.07 -13.60
N ILE A 27 -10.42 21.17 -12.61
CA ILE A 27 -11.12 19.88 -12.58
C ILE A 27 -12.61 20.08 -12.30
N ARG A 28 -12.95 21.07 -11.46
CA ARG A 28 -14.33 21.41 -11.11
C ARG A 28 -15.08 22.03 -12.29
N THR A 29 -14.37 22.78 -13.13
CA THR A 29 -14.95 23.45 -14.30
C THR A 29 -14.96 22.58 -15.55
N LYS A 30 -14.43 21.35 -15.51
CA LYS A 30 -14.54 20.41 -16.64
C LYS A 30 -15.99 19.97 -16.83
N THR A 31 -16.52 20.18 -18.03
CA THR A 31 -17.86 19.74 -18.45
C THR A 31 -18.02 18.23 -18.28
N GLY A 32 -19.17 17.79 -17.79
CA GLY A 32 -19.48 16.36 -17.57
C GLY A 32 -18.82 15.73 -16.33
N ASN A 33 -18.03 16.49 -15.56
CA ASN A 33 -17.35 15.96 -14.38
C ASN A 33 -18.23 16.08 -13.11
N LYS A 34 -18.49 14.95 -12.43
CA LYS A 34 -19.32 14.91 -11.20
C LYS A 34 -18.53 15.13 -9.90
N ILE A 35 -17.20 15.22 -9.98
CA ILE A 35 -16.32 15.29 -8.81
C ILE A 35 -16.38 16.68 -8.18
N ARG A 36 -16.90 16.78 -6.94
CA ARG A 36 -17.01 18.06 -6.19
C ARG A 36 -15.94 18.26 -5.12
N TYR A 37 -15.54 17.20 -4.44
CA TYR A 37 -14.55 17.23 -3.35
C TYR A 37 -13.73 15.94 -3.33
N ASN A 38 -12.55 15.99 -2.70
CA ASN A 38 -11.69 14.82 -2.54
C ASN A 38 -12.15 14.04 -1.31
N SER A 39 -12.89 12.95 -1.53
CA SER A 39 -13.43 12.08 -0.48
C SER A 39 -12.36 11.43 0.39
N MET A 40 -11.14 11.27 -0.13
CA MET A 40 -10.02 10.64 0.58
C MET A 40 -9.15 11.64 1.36
N ARG A 41 -9.55 12.91 1.48
CA ARG A 41 -8.86 13.85 2.39
C ARG A 41 -8.98 13.36 3.83
N ARG A 42 -7.90 13.58 4.59
CA ARG A 42 -7.78 13.11 5.98
C ARG A 42 -7.46 14.28 6.91
N CYS A 43 -8.11 14.31 8.07
CA CYS A 43 -7.71 15.17 9.18
C CYS A 43 -6.83 14.39 10.16
N TRP A 44 -5.67 14.94 10.51
CA TRP A 44 -4.70 14.26 11.38
C TRP A 44 -5.21 14.00 12.81
N ARG A 45 -6.15 14.83 13.28
CA ARG A 45 -6.80 14.67 14.59
C ARG A 45 -7.84 13.56 14.59
N ARG A 46 -8.57 13.38 13.49
CA ARG A 46 -9.70 12.42 13.43
C ARG A 46 -9.30 11.02 13.00
N THR A 47 -8.27 10.89 12.16
CA THR A 47 -7.85 9.58 11.61
C THR A 47 -6.34 9.47 11.65
N ARG A 48 -5.81 8.44 12.33
CA ARG A 48 -4.36 8.17 12.42
C ARG A 48 -3.85 7.44 11.17
N LEU A 49 -2.54 7.53 10.91
CA LEU A 49 -1.88 6.77 9.84
C LEU A 49 -1.40 5.43 10.42
N GLY A 50 -1.94 4.32 9.95
CA GLY A 50 -1.36 3.00 10.19
C GLY A 50 -0.08 2.84 9.36
N LEU A 51 1.05 2.56 10.00
CA LEU A 51 2.35 2.34 9.34
C LEU A 51 2.58 0.86 8.97
N GLU A 52 1.57 0.02 9.19
CA GLU A 52 1.68 -1.44 9.23
C GLU A 52 1.84 -2.07 7.83
N GLY A 53 1.43 -1.39 6.76
CA GLY A 53 1.51 -1.94 5.39
C GLY A 53 2.93 -2.15 4.84
N VAL A 54 3.98 -1.61 5.48
CA VAL A 54 5.36 -1.73 4.96
C VAL A 54 6.03 -3.03 5.40
N THR A 55 5.60 -3.64 6.52
CA THR A 55 6.15 -4.89 7.04
C THR A 55 5.52 -6.12 6.39
N TYR A 56 4.20 -6.10 6.12
CA TYR A 56 3.50 -7.22 5.51
C TYR A 56 3.94 -7.52 4.07
N HIS A 57 4.24 -6.51 3.25
CA HIS A 57 4.67 -6.74 1.87
C HIS A 57 6.01 -7.49 1.75
N ALA A 58 6.92 -7.36 2.72
CA ALA A 58 8.14 -8.16 2.76
C ALA A 58 7.88 -9.61 3.20
N MET A 59 6.91 -9.82 4.11
CA MET A 59 6.50 -11.14 4.57
C MET A 59 5.67 -11.90 3.52
N THR A 60 4.85 -11.22 2.71
CA THR A 60 4.02 -11.86 1.67
C THR A 60 4.84 -12.49 0.53
N HIS A 61 6.03 -11.94 0.23
CA HIS A 61 6.95 -12.57 -0.74
C HIS A 61 7.63 -13.80 -0.15
N LEU A 62 7.88 -13.84 1.16
CA LEU A 62 8.47 -14.99 1.85
C LEU A 62 7.46 -16.13 2.04
N THR A 63 6.20 -15.83 2.35
CA THR A 63 5.15 -16.85 2.49
C THR A 63 4.70 -17.40 1.14
N GLY A 64 4.56 -16.55 0.11
CA GLY A 64 4.19 -16.99 -1.25
C GLY A 64 5.25 -17.89 -1.91
N THR A 65 6.54 -17.60 -1.68
CA THR A 65 7.64 -18.45 -2.17
C THR A 65 7.72 -19.79 -1.45
N HIS A 66 7.50 -19.81 -0.12
CA HIS A 66 7.46 -21.05 0.66
C HIS A 66 6.30 -21.96 0.22
N ILE A 67 5.10 -21.41 -0.04
CA ILE A 67 3.95 -22.18 -0.54
C ILE A 67 4.23 -22.74 -1.94
N TYR A 68 4.78 -21.92 -2.85
CA TYR A 68 5.14 -22.35 -4.21
C TYR A 68 6.17 -23.49 -4.21
N LEU A 69 7.25 -23.34 -3.41
CA LEU A 69 8.29 -24.38 -3.27
C LEU A 69 7.74 -25.67 -2.66
N SER A 70 6.87 -25.57 -1.65
CA SER A 70 6.19 -26.74 -1.06
C SER A 70 5.30 -27.46 -2.08
N CYS A 71 4.51 -26.74 -2.88
CA CYS A 71 3.68 -27.34 -3.94
C CYS A 71 4.52 -28.03 -5.03
N VAL A 72 5.59 -27.39 -5.49
CA VAL A 72 6.49 -27.99 -6.51
C VAL A 72 7.15 -29.26 -5.99
N LYS A 73 7.55 -29.28 -4.71
CA LYS A 73 8.16 -30.46 -4.08
C LYS A 73 7.17 -31.61 -3.95
N ILE A 74 5.91 -31.33 -3.60
CA ILE A 74 4.83 -32.33 -3.55
C ILE A 74 4.52 -32.89 -4.94
N MET A 75 4.41 -32.03 -5.96
CA MET A 75 4.17 -32.45 -7.34
C MET A 75 5.32 -33.32 -7.89
N CYS A 76 6.57 -32.95 -7.61
CA CYS A 76 7.73 -33.73 -8.04
C CYS A 76 7.82 -35.10 -7.33
N SER A 77 7.45 -35.18 -6.05
CA SER A 77 7.40 -36.46 -5.34
C SER A 77 6.33 -37.40 -5.90
N ILE A 78 5.15 -36.88 -6.25
CA ILE A 78 4.06 -37.68 -6.85
C ILE A 78 4.46 -38.21 -8.22
N LEU A 79 5.17 -37.41 -9.03
CA LEU A 79 5.62 -37.80 -10.37
C LEU A 79 6.73 -38.87 -10.38
N VAL A 80 7.45 -39.05 -9.27
CA VAL A 80 8.54 -40.03 -9.12
C VAL A 80 8.04 -41.35 -8.52
N THR A 81 6.86 -41.34 -7.90
CA THR A 81 6.21 -42.52 -7.31
C THR A 81 5.18 -43.21 -8.22
N LEU A 82 4.91 -42.65 -9.39
CA LEU A 82 4.12 -43.26 -10.48
C LEU A 82 5.07 -43.76 -11.57
#